data_AF-A0A6I2GWR5-F1
#
_entry.id   AF-A0A6I2GWR5-F1
#
_cell.length_a   1.000
_cell.length_b   1.000
_cell.length_c   1.000
_cell.angle_alpha   90.00
_cell.angle_beta   90.00
_cell.angle_gamma   90.00
#
_symmetry.space_group_name_H-M   'P 1'
#
loop_
_entity.id
_entity.type
_entity.pdbx_description
1 polymer ?
#
loop_
_entity_poly.entity_id
_entity_poly.type
_entity_poly.pdbx_seq_one_letter_code
_entity_poly.pdbx_strand_id
1 'polypeptide(L)'
;MIKMTRQKWQNILLATALASSPLLAIEPLGGLIYAQEVQVDDVLTQSKVAFGASLNEEQKQHTLNLLRATDVDNQQIISVDGKMIERFLADGSNEETLVYSSATIEPREAGYGVQVQIVTPNNITLVAPQTYQNAAITAGAKDVLIKIAAVEPVTGEGALTGVYAIYEALGYALDPQDIEVAQKEIVLVKNTQESSELTVEQTNQLQAQIKLAINQVLQANGELTTEDLNDLVLSTIEHYLAEIDKDKAMTEEVIAEYVSFAEAYVHTQSAQSETTNEQLNASFNLTWTLEEAIDFWEASFLSGNADEFYINVEEYDRELWTEFSENQSDSEESATAINTIRLNYDENLTIQFEKTETEVILTLYTEVSHYPYEPSATYSIDRQTFEVLDRNDLSEATEAADNDVVNLWNDDKAKQLASFMATWGEGMGQTYQSFTPEAPGDMYGVSFPNDVLTALSVNETLVNASWSTTGEAAVEGEYVIVAAFNDVEHFFEVNPTAPAGAHFYLFTILDGIPVVLHSQQNQGTPDGRYYFTPSENMELQAGFENIVNQ
;
A
#
# COMPACT_ATOMS: atom_id res chain seq x y z
N MET A 1 37.11 0.67 28.47
CA MET A 1 36.86 -0.73 28.08
C MET A 1 35.40 -0.83 27.70
N ILE A 2 35.05 -0.44 26.48
CA ILE A 2 33.71 -0.58 25.91
C ILE A 2 33.96 -0.81 24.42
N LYS A 3 34.05 -2.07 24.01
CA LYS A 3 34.25 -2.46 22.60
C LYS A 3 33.70 -3.84 22.25
N MET A 4 33.01 -4.50 23.18
CA MET A 4 32.23 -5.70 22.90
C MET A 4 30.80 -5.39 23.35
N THR A 5 29.90 -5.09 22.39
CA THR A 5 28.43 -5.36 22.40
C THR A 5 27.61 -4.61 21.32
N ARG A 6 28.16 -3.75 20.45
CA ARG A 6 27.37 -3.21 19.32
C ARG A 6 27.01 -4.24 18.23
N GLN A 7 27.80 -5.31 18.09
CA GLN A 7 27.67 -6.25 16.98
C GLN A 7 26.67 -7.40 17.23
N LYS A 8 26.19 -7.58 18.47
CA LYS A 8 25.18 -8.60 18.79
C LYS A 8 23.80 -8.21 18.28
N TRP A 9 23.42 -6.94 18.44
CA TRP A 9 22.08 -6.44 18.11
C TRP A 9 21.93 -6.04 16.64
N GLN A 10 23.02 -5.65 15.98
CA GLN A 10 23.02 -5.35 14.54
C GLN A 10 22.58 -6.53 13.66
N ASN A 11 22.84 -7.77 14.07
CA ASN A 11 22.41 -8.95 13.29
C ASN A 11 20.93 -9.32 13.50
N ILE A 12 20.32 -8.88 14.61
CA ILE A 12 18.88 -9.05 14.88
C ILE A 12 18.11 -7.97 14.10
N LEU A 13 18.62 -6.73 14.10
CA LEU A 13 18.09 -5.63 13.29
C LEU A 13 18.30 -5.82 11.79
N LEU A 14 19.28 -6.60 11.31
CA LEU A 14 19.42 -6.87 9.86
C LEU A 14 18.38 -7.87 9.33
N ALA A 15 17.67 -8.59 10.20
CA ALA A 15 16.61 -9.51 9.81
C ALA A 15 15.28 -8.80 9.49
N THR A 16 15.17 -7.49 9.72
CA THR A 16 13.97 -6.69 9.44
C THR A 16 13.82 -6.29 7.96
N ALA A 17 14.83 -6.51 7.11
CA ALA A 17 14.77 -6.11 5.69
C ALA A 17 14.52 -7.25 4.70
N LEU A 18 14.50 -8.52 5.11
CA LEU A 18 14.29 -9.67 4.22
C LEU A 18 13.61 -10.82 4.97
N ALA A 19 12.28 -10.81 5.01
CA ALA A 19 11.49 -11.99 5.31
C ALA A 19 10.50 -12.32 4.18
N SER A 20 10.97 -12.26 2.93
CA SER A 20 10.44 -13.14 1.89
C SER A 20 11.29 -14.40 1.88
N SER A 21 10.77 -15.48 2.46
CA SER A 21 11.35 -16.81 2.29
C SER A 21 10.24 -17.78 1.93
N PRO A 22 10.46 -18.67 0.95
CA PRO A 22 9.44 -19.59 0.48
C PRO A 22 9.16 -20.64 1.55
N LEU A 23 7.86 -20.94 1.69
CA LEU A 23 7.32 -22.02 2.50
C LEU A 23 7.94 -23.35 2.06
N LEU A 24 8.89 -23.89 2.85
CA LEU A 24 9.30 -25.29 2.68
C LEU A 24 8.24 -26.18 3.32
N ALA A 25 7.41 -26.79 2.49
CA ALA A 25 6.48 -27.84 2.90
C ALA A 25 7.26 -29.01 3.52
N ILE A 26 7.13 -29.20 4.83
CA ILE A 26 7.55 -30.42 5.52
C ILE A 26 6.30 -31.29 5.67
N GLU A 27 6.26 -32.42 4.97
CA GLU A 27 5.21 -33.43 5.17
C GLU A 27 5.31 -34.06 6.58
N PRO A 28 4.18 -34.38 7.23
CA PRO A 28 4.21 -34.95 8.57
C PRO A 28 4.45 -36.47 8.51
N LEU A 29 5.54 -36.95 9.12
CA LEU A 29 5.61 -38.33 9.62
C LEU A 29 5.10 -38.36 11.06
N GLY A 30 4.00 -39.07 11.28
CA GLY A 30 3.17 -38.99 12.50
C GLY A 30 3.73 -39.59 13.79
N GLY A 31 3.01 -39.30 14.89
CA GLY A 31 3.17 -39.96 16.19
C GLY A 31 2.75 -39.14 17.42
N LEU A 32 1.42 -39.04 17.63
CA LEU A 32 0.65 -38.65 18.83
C LEU A 32 1.37 -38.48 20.20
N ILE A 33 1.20 -37.30 20.82
CA ILE A 33 0.81 -37.15 22.24
C ILE A 33 -0.18 -35.98 22.34
N TYR A 34 -1.44 -36.26 22.66
CA TYR A 34 -2.42 -35.22 23.01
C TYR A 34 -2.17 -34.77 24.46
N ALA A 35 -1.48 -33.64 24.63
CA ALA A 35 -1.69 -32.81 25.81
C ALA A 35 -2.93 -31.96 25.52
N GLN A 36 -3.97 -32.13 26.32
CA GLN A 36 -5.19 -31.36 26.19
C GLN A 36 -4.91 -29.96 26.77
N GLU A 37 -4.33 -29.09 25.94
CA GLU A 37 -4.32 -27.66 26.18
C GLU A 37 -5.77 -27.16 26.06
N VAL A 38 -6.22 -26.43 27.07
CA VAL A 38 -7.53 -25.78 27.06
C VAL A 38 -7.42 -24.66 26.03
N GLN A 39 -7.96 -24.89 24.84
CA GLN A 39 -8.10 -23.84 23.84
C GLN A 39 -9.08 -22.80 24.37
N VAL A 40 -8.59 -21.59 24.57
CA VAL A 40 -9.43 -20.39 24.71
C VAL A 40 -9.70 -19.88 23.30
N ASP A 41 -10.40 -20.70 22.51
CA ASP A 41 -10.96 -20.35 21.20
C ASP A 41 -12.39 -19.85 21.41
N ASP A 42 -12.54 -18.69 22.06
CA ASP A 42 -13.79 -17.93 22.00
C ASP A 42 -13.43 -16.50 21.56
N VAL A 43 -13.04 -16.44 20.29
CA VAL A 43 -12.86 -15.24 19.48
C VAL A 43 -14.17 -14.47 19.52
N LEU A 44 -14.13 -13.14 19.65
CA LEU A 44 -15.23 -12.24 19.32
C LEU A 44 -16.13 -12.84 18.21
N THR A 45 -17.32 -13.36 18.53
CA THR A 45 -18.21 -13.97 17.52
C THR A 45 -19.29 -13.01 17.04
N GLN A 46 -19.43 -11.86 17.69
CA GLN A 46 -20.43 -10.84 17.42
C GLN A 46 -19.85 -9.46 17.66
N SER A 47 -20.27 -8.50 16.83
CA SER A 47 -19.91 -7.10 17.00
C SER A 47 -20.45 -6.53 18.31
N LYS A 48 -19.66 -5.67 18.95
CA LYS A 48 -20.01 -4.98 20.20
C LYS A 48 -19.78 -3.49 20.07
N VAL A 49 -20.63 -2.69 20.71
CA VAL A 49 -20.58 -1.22 20.65
C VAL A 49 -20.36 -0.65 22.05
N ALA A 50 -19.45 0.31 22.17
CA ALA A 50 -19.26 1.12 23.35
C ALA A 50 -19.65 2.57 23.04
N PHE A 51 -20.72 3.05 23.68
CA PHE A 51 -21.16 4.43 23.57
C PHE A 51 -20.55 5.33 24.61
N GLY A 52 -20.20 6.55 24.20
CA GLY A 52 -20.05 7.66 25.13
C GLY A 52 -21.33 7.91 25.92
N ALA A 53 -21.24 7.96 27.25
CA ALA A 53 -22.39 8.09 28.14
C ALA A 53 -23.15 9.41 28.01
N SER A 54 -22.56 10.43 27.36
CA SER A 54 -23.18 11.74 27.15
C SER A 54 -24.04 11.82 25.89
N LEU A 55 -24.05 10.77 25.05
CA LEU A 55 -24.90 10.72 23.87
C LEU A 55 -26.38 10.64 24.25
N ASN A 56 -27.19 11.52 23.65
CA ASN A 56 -28.64 11.39 23.69
C ASN A 56 -29.13 10.30 22.71
N GLU A 57 -30.43 9.94 22.76
CA GLU A 57 -30.96 8.85 21.93
C GLU A 57 -30.87 9.10 20.42
N GLU A 58 -31.03 10.35 19.97
CA GLU A 58 -30.86 10.70 18.54
C GLU A 58 -29.39 10.57 18.13
N GLN A 59 -28.47 11.07 18.97
CA GLN A 59 -27.04 10.93 18.75
C GLN A 59 -26.60 9.45 18.75
N LYS A 60 -27.14 8.60 19.63
CA LYS A 60 -26.84 7.16 19.61
C LYS A 60 -27.24 6.52 18.29
N GLN A 61 -28.43 6.81 17.77
CA GLN A 61 -28.86 6.29 16.47
C GLN A 61 -27.97 6.79 15.34
N HIS A 62 -27.62 8.07 15.36
CA HIS A 62 -26.67 8.63 14.40
C HIS A 62 -25.29 7.96 14.50
N THR A 63 -24.78 7.73 15.70
CA THR A 63 -23.52 7.01 15.95
C THR A 63 -23.57 5.57 15.45
N LEU A 64 -24.68 4.83 15.64
CA LEU A 64 -24.82 3.48 15.10
C LEU A 64 -24.77 3.46 13.57
N ASN A 65 -25.39 4.44 12.92
CA ASN A 65 -25.33 4.57 11.47
C ASN A 65 -23.89 4.87 10.99
N LEU A 66 -23.19 5.80 11.66
CA LEU A 66 -21.78 6.12 11.36
C LEU A 66 -20.89 4.88 11.52
N LEU A 67 -21.07 4.12 12.60
CA LEU A 67 -20.31 2.90 12.88
C LEU A 67 -20.77 1.67 12.07
N ARG A 68 -21.83 1.80 11.26
CA ARG A 68 -22.51 0.68 10.55
C ARG A 68 -22.90 -0.48 11.49
N ALA A 69 -23.29 -0.15 12.71
CA ALA A 69 -23.58 -1.10 13.78
C ALA A 69 -25.10 -1.18 14.10
N THR A 70 -25.96 -1.04 13.09
CA THR A 70 -27.41 -0.88 13.28
C THR A 70 -28.13 -2.13 13.81
N ASP A 71 -27.55 -3.30 13.61
CA ASP A 71 -28.17 -4.60 13.99
C ASP A 71 -27.64 -5.17 15.33
N VAL A 72 -26.84 -4.40 16.06
CA VAL A 72 -26.24 -4.84 17.33
C VAL A 72 -27.32 -4.98 18.42
N ASP A 73 -27.38 -6.14 19.07
CA ASP A 73 -28.29 -6.39 20.21
C ASP A 73 -27.95 -5.42 21.35
N ASN A 74 -28.97 -4.84 21.99
CA ASN A 74 -28.80 -3.95 23.14
C ASN A 74 -27.94 -4.54 24.27
N GLN A 75 -27.87 -5.86 24.41
CA GLN A 75 -27.00 -6.55 25.38
C GLN A 75 -25.51 -6.47 25.04
N GLN A 76 -25.18 -6.15 23.80
CA GLN A 76 -23.83 -5.97 23.27
C GLN A 76 -23.37 -4.50 23.34
N ILE A 77 -24.20 -3.62 23.93
CA ILE A 77 -23.93 -2.18 24.06
C ILE A 77 -23.41 -1.87 25.47
N ILE A 78 -22.28 -1.19 25.53
CA ILE A 78 -21.62 -0.73 26.77
C ILE A 78 -21.68 0.79 26.83
N SER A 79 -21.93 1.35 28.01
CA SER A 79 -21.91 2.80 28.24
C SER A 79 -20.60 3.20 28.93
N VAL A 80 -19.88 4.15 28.34
CA VAL A 80 -18.58 4.63 28.80
C VAL A 80 -18.73 6.03 29.39
N ASP A 81 -18.57 6.16 30.70
CA ASP A 81 -18.58 7.44 31.41
C ASP A 81 -17.17 7.87 31.84
N GLY A 82 -17.05 9.09 32.37
CA GLY A 82 -15.76 9.62 32.80
C GLY A 82 -15.09 8.83 33.94
N LYS A 83 -15.85 8.13 34.78
CA LYS A 83 -15.27 7.22 35.80
C LYS A 83 -14.60 6.03 35.16
N MET A 84 -15.20 5.50 34.09
CA MET A 84 -14.62 4.41 33.34
C MET A 84 -13.35 4.86 32.60
N ILE A 85 -13.34 6.07 32.06
CA ILE A 85 -12.12 6.67 31.47
C ILE A 85 -11.01 6.75 32.51
N GLU A 86 -11.28 7.32 33.69
CA GLU A 86 -10.27 7.43 34.76
C GLU A 86 -9.75 6.06 35.20
N ARG A 87 -10.64 5.05 35.29
CA ARG A 87 -10.23 3.67 35.62
C ARG A 87 -9.24 3.11 34.61
N PHE A 88 -9.40 3.41 33.33
CA PHE A 88 -8.63 2.80 32.24
C PHE A 88 -7.50 3.66 31.69
N LEU A 89 -7.47 4.97 31.93
CA LEU A 89 -6.47 5.88 31.39
C LEU A 89 -5.75 6.72 32.45
N ALA A 90 -6.27 6.76 33.69
CA ALA A 90 -5.73 7.55 34.80
C ALA A 90 -5.44 9.02 34.39
N ASP A 91 -6.34 9.62 33.62
CA ASP A 91 -6.18 10.92 32.96
C ASP A 91 -6.77 12.10 33.78
N GLY A 92 -7.38 11.80 34.93
CA GLY A 92 -8.08 12.76 35.79
C GLY A 92 -9.58 12.92 35.49
N SER A 93 -10.15 12.09 34.61
CA SER A 93 -11.57 12.09 34.31
C SER A 93 -12.44 11.77 35.54
N ASN A 94 -13.70 12.22 35.53
CA ASN A 94 -14.59 12.05 36.66
C ASN A 94 -16.08 12.04 36.22
N GLU A 95 -17.00 12.08 37.20
CA GLU A 95 -18.45 12.05 36.94
C GLU A 95 -18.97 13.19 36.06
N GLU A 96 -18.25 14.32 36.01
CA GLU A 96 -18.61 15.50 35.23
C GLU A 96 -18.00 15.47 33.82
N THR A 97 -17.05 14.56 33.55
CA THR A 97 -16.44 14.41 32.22
C THR A 97 -17.50 13.95 31.22
N LEU A 98 -17.71 14.75 30.18
CA LEU A 98 -18.63 14.44 29.09
C LEU A 98 -17.95 13.54 28.06
N VAL A 99 -18.64 12.50 27.60
CA VAL A 99 -18.08 11.48 26.70
C VAL A 99 -19.00 11.32 25.49
N TYR A 100 -18.51 11.76 24.32
CA TYR A 100 -19.26 11.75 23.05
C TYR A 100 -18.62 10.90 21.94
N SER A 101 -17.43 10.36 22.18
CA SER A 101 -16.81 9.37 21.29
C SER A 101 -17.25 7.96 21.66
N SER A 102 -17.33 7.11 20.65
CA SER A 102 -17.82 5.73 20.72
C SER A 102 -16.95 4.84 19.85
N ALA A 103 -16.94 3.55 20.15
CA ALA A 103 -16.21 2.54 19.38
C ALA A 103 -17.08 1.31 19.13
N THR A 104 -16.84 0.61 18.02
CA THR A 104 -17.30 -0.76 17.82
C THR A 104 -16.10 -1.65 17.51
N ILE A 105 -16.18 -2.91 17.92
CA ILE A 105 -15.20 -3.94 17.56
C ILE A 105 -15.94 -5.02 16.77
N GLU A 106 -15.44 -5.30 15.59
CA GLU A 106 -15.93 -6.34 14.71
C GLU A 106 -14.84 -7.39 14.52
N PRO A 107 -15.11 -8.67 14.77
CA PRO A 107 -14.16 -9.73 14.44
C PRO A 107 -13.92 -9.82 12.92
N ARG A 108 -12.73 -10.29 12.56
CA ARG A 108 -12.29 -10.57 11.20
C ARG A 108 -11.60 -11.94 11.16
N GLU A 109 -11.35 -12.41 9.96
CA GLU A 109 -10.70 -13.70 9.72
C GLU A 109 -9.25 -13.71 10.17
N ALA A 110 -8.70 -14.91 10.43
CA ALA A 110 -7.34 -15.07 10.91
C ALA A 110 -6.31 -14.45 9.95
N GLY A 111 -5.39 -13.64 10.49
CA GLY A 111 -4.36 -12.95 9.71
C GLY A 111 -4.72 -11.53 9.30
N TYR A 112 -5.94 -11.06 9.60
CA TYR A 112 -6.38 -9.68 9.36
C TYR A 112 -5.59 -8.66 10.20
N GLY A 113 -5.09 -9.04 11.37
CA GLY A 113 -4.44 -8.09 12.27
C GLY A 113 -5.44 -7.26 13.07
N VAL A 114 -4.97 -6.14 13.64
CA VAL A 114 -5.85 -5.19 14.33
C VAL A 114 -5.92 -3.94 13.46
N GLN A 115 -7.06 -3.63 12.88
CA GLN A 115 -7.22 -2.43 12.05
C GLN A 115 -8.12 -1.40 12.73
N VAL A 116 -7.89 -0.12 12.48
CA VAL A 116 -8.63 0.99 13.10
C VAL A 116 -9.14 1.95 12.04
N GLN A 117 -10.43 2.30 12.13
CA GLN A 117 -11.07 3.30 11.28
C GLN A 117 -11.71 4.38 12.13
N ILE A 118 -11.27 5.63 11.96
CA ILE A 118 -11.99 6.78 12.52
C ILE A 118 -12.96 7.28 11.45
N VAL A 119 -14.24 6.92 11.56
CA VAL A 119 -15.28 7.26 10.56
C VAL A 119 -15.76 8.72 10.68
N THR A 120 -15.27 9.46 11.69
CA THR A 120 -15.48 10.90 11.86
C THR A 120 -14.14 11.59 12.19
N PRO A 121 -13.17 11.61 11.25
CA PRO A 121 -11.80 12.06 11.51
C PRO A 121 -11.75 13.49 12.07
N ASN A 122 -12.60 14.38 11.53
CA ASN A 122 -12.73 15.77 11.97
C ASN A 122 -13.23 15.96 13.42
N ASN A 123 -13.78 14.91 14.04
CA ASN A 123 -14.29 14.96 15.41
C ASN A 123 -13.39 14.28 16.45
N ILE A 124 -12.30 13.60 16.03
CA ILE A 124 -11.30 13.03 16.94
C ILE A 124 -10.00 13.83 16.80
N THR A 125 -9.71 14.68 17.77
CA THR A 125 -8.70 15.75 17.60
C THR A 125 -7.32 15.43 18.16
N LEU A 126 -7.15 14.32 18.89
CA LEU A 126 -5.89 14.01 19.58
C LEU A 126 -5.44 12.55 19.42
N VAL A 127 -6.32 11.59 19.66
CA VAL A 127 -5.95 10.17 19.58
C VAL A 127 -5.98 9.70 18.13
N ALA A 128 -4.81 9.38 17.59
CA ALA A 128 -4.66 8.88 16.22
C ALA A 128 -5.05 7.39 16.09
N PRO A 129 -5.42 6.89 14.89
CA PRO A 129 -5.79 5.50 14.64
C PRO A 129 -4.76 4.49 15.18
N GLN A 130 -3.47 4.72 14.93
CA GLN A 130 -2.39 3.81 15.36
C GLN A 130 -2.24 3.77 16.88
N THR A 131 -2.62 4.84 17.59
CA THR A 131 -2.62 4.84 19.06
C THR A 131 -3.68 3.89 19.60
N TYR A 132 -4.88 3.87 19.00
CA TYR A 132 -5.91 2.87 19.33
C TYR A 132 -5.43 1.44 18.98
N GLN A 133 -4.80 1.29 17.81
CA GLN A 133 -4.31 0.02 17.28
C GLN A 133 -3.26 -0.61 18.20
N ASN A 134 -2.20 0.14 18.52
CA ASN A 134 -1.11 -0.29 19.39
C ASN A 134 -1.63 -0.67 20.78
N ALA A 135 -2.48 0.17 21.36
CA ALA A 135 -3.09 -0.07 22.66
C ALA A 135 -3.96 -1.34 22.67
N ALA A 136 -4.78 -1.54 21.63
CA ALA A 136 -5.61 -2.72 21.50
C ALA A 136 -4.77 -3.99 21.36
N ILE A 137 -3.71 -3.99 20.53
CA ILE A 137 -2.79 -5.12 20.37
C ILE A 137 -2.14 -5.47 21.70
N THR A 138 -1.63 -4.48 22.44
CA THR A 138 -1.03 -4.72 23.76
C THR A 138 -2.03 -5.31 24.74
N ALA A 139 -3.30 -4.92 24.66
CA ALA A 139 -4.40 -5.49 25.44
C ALA A 139 -4.88 -6.88 24.96
N GLY A 140 -4.25 -7.46 23.92
CA GLY A 140 -4.54 -8.80 23.41
C GLY A 140 -5.56 -8.86 22.27
N ALA A 141 -5.86 -7.73 21.62
CA ALA A 141 -6.69 -7.71 20.42
C ALA A 141 -6.07 -8.56 19.30
N LYS A 142 -6.92 -9.31 18.61
CA LYS A 142 -6.51 -10.18 17.50
C LYS A 142 -7.58 -10.21 16.43
N ASP A 143 -7.17 -10.01 15.17
CA ASP A 143 -7.99 -10.18 13.97
C ASP A 143 -9.33 -9.45 14.09
N VAL A 144 -9.26 -8.12 14.27
CA VAL A 144 -10.43 -7.26 14.49
C VAL A 144 -10.35 -5.95 13.71
N LEU A 145 -11.52 -5.45 13.32
CA LEU A 145 -11.70 -4.08 12.89
C LEU A 145 -12.33 -3.26 14.02
N ILE A 146 -11.66 -2.18 14.40
CA ILE A 146 -12.14 -1.21 15.39
C ILE A 146 -12.61 0.04 14.65
N LYS A 147 -13.90 0.38 14.72
CA LYS A 147 -14.43 1.63 14.16
C LYS A 147 -14.72 2.64 15.26
N ILE A 148 -14.38 3.89 15.04
CA ILE A 148 -14.44 4.98 16.02
C ILE A 148 -15.21 6.14 15.43
N ALA A 149 -16.19 6.64 16.19
CA ALA A 149 -17.00 7.78 15.80
C ALA A 149 -17.20 8.74 16.97
N ALA A 150 -17.31 10.02 16.68
CA ALA A 150 -17.75 11.04 17.61
C ALA A 150 -18.74 11.98 16.90
N VAL A 151 -19.81 12.35 17.61
CA VAL A 151 -20.86 13.25 17.09
C VAL A 151 -20.50 14.72 17.23
N GLU A 152 -19.44 15.03 17.96
CA GLU A 152 -18.88 16.37 18.13
C GLU A 152 -17.37 16.29 18.36
N PRO A 153 -16.61 17.39 18.15
CA PRO A 153 -15.17 17.40 18.34
C PRO A 153 -14.75 17.07 19.78
N VAL A 154 -14.00 15.99 19.94
CA VAL A 154 -13.43 15.50 21.21
C VAL A 154 -12.03 14.94 21.00
N THR A 155 -11.29 14.71 22.08
CA THR A 155 -9.91 14.23 22.04
C THR A 155 -9.79 12.74 21.70
N GLY A 156 -10.75 11.89 22.11
CA GLY A 156 -10.88 10.50 21.66
C GLY A 156 -10.81 9.42 22.75
N GLU A 157 -10.53 9.78 23.99
CA GLU A 157 -10.32 8.89 25.14
C GLU A 157 -11.55 8.02 25.47
N GLY A 158 -12.76 8.54 25.22
CA GLY A 158 -14.02 7.81 25.39
C GLY A 158 -14.10 6.55 24.51
N ALA A 159 -13.77 6.68 23.23
CA ALA A 159 -13.70 5.53 22.32
C ALA A 159 -12.62 4.54 22.73
N LEU A 160 -11.46 5.02 23.20
CA LEU A 160 -10.33 4.17 23.60
C LEU A 160 -10.69 3.33 24.83
N THR A 161 -11.32 3.99 25.80
CA THR A 161 -11.92 3.36 26.97
C THR A 161 -12.99 2.35 26.57
N GLY A 162 -13.78 2.67 25.54
CA GLY A 162 -14.76 1.78 24.95
C GLY A 162 -14.17 0.49 24.40
N VAL A 163 -13.01 0.56 23.73
CA VAL A 163 -12.27 -0.63 23.25
C VAL A 163 -11.94 -1.55 24.43
N TYR A 164 -11.34 -1.02 25.51
CA TYR A 164 -11.04 -1.83 26.70
C TYR A 164 -12.29 -2.39 27.38
N ALA A 165 -13.36 -1.59 27.46
CA ALA A 165 -14.60 -2.02 28.09
C ALA A 165 -15.27 -3.17 27.32
N ILE A 166 -15.20 -3.16 25.98
CA ILE A 166 -15.68 -4.27 25.13
C ILE A 166 -14.90 -5.55 25.44
N TYR A 167 -13.58 -5.48 25.50
CA TYR A 167 -12.75 -6.64 25.84
C TYR A 167 -13.01 -7.17 27.27
N GLU A 168 -13.14 -6.28 28.27
CA GLU A 168 -13.48 -6.68 29.64
C GLU A 168 -14.84 -7.41 29.68
N ALA A 169 -15.84 -6.91 28.93
CA ALA A 169 -17.18 -7.49 28.89
C ALA A 169 -17.27 -8.85 28.18
N LEU A 170 -16.31 -9.16 27.30
CA LEU A 170 -16.19 -10.44 26.62
C LEU A 170 -15.57 -11.54 27.49
N GLY A 171 -15.12 -11.18 28.70
CA GLY A 171 -14.45 -12.12 29.58
C GLY A 171 -13.01 -12.40 29.16
N TYR A 172 -12.44 -11.59 28.26
CA TYR A 172 -10.99 -11.51 28.15
C TYR A 172 -10.48 -11.03 29.52
N ALA A 173 -9.72 -11.90 30.19
CA ALA A 173 -9.01 -11.53 31.38
C ALA A 173 -7.91 -10.57 30.95
N LEU A 174 -8.25 -9.29 30.81
CA LEU A 174 -7.28 -8.24 30.54
C LEU A 174 -6.28 -8.25 31.69
N ASP A 175 -5.05 -8.62 31.40
CA ASP A 175 -3.99 -8.60 32.40
C ASP A 175 -3.84 -7.13 32.85
N PRO A 176 -3.96 -6.84 34.15
CA PRO A 176 -3.79 -5.47 34.65
C PRO A 176 -2.46 -4.85 34.20
N GLN A 177 -1.43 -5.67 33.99
CA GLN A 177 -0.15 -5.23 33.47
C GLN A 177 -0.22 -4.82 31.99
N ASP A 178 -0.92 -5.57 31.16
CA ASP A 178 -1.11 -5.26 29.74
C ASP A 178 -1.87 -3.92 29.59
N ILE A 179 -2.88 -3.70 30.43
CA ILE A 179 -3.63 -2.44 30.48
C ILE A 179 -2.75 -1.28 30.94
N GLU A 180 -1.93 -1.46 31.98
CA GLU A 180 -0.99 -0.42 32.44
C GLU A 180 0.03 -0.06 31.35
N VAL A 181 0.49 -1.05 30.59
CA VAL A 181 1.44 -0.82 29.48
C VAL A 181 0.76 -0.10 28.32
N ALA A 182 -0.45 -0.51 27.95
CA ALA A 182 -1.22 0.18 26.91
C ALA A 182 -1.53 1.65 27.28
N GLN A 183 -1.74 1.95 28.58
CA GLN A 183 -1.81 3.33 29.08
C GLN A 183 -0.49 4.10 28.90
N LYS A 184 0.63 3.46 29.23
CA LYS A 184 1.97 4.05 29.06
C LYS A 184 2.27 4.37 27.60
N GLU A 185 1.82 3.53 26.65
CA GLU A 185 1.99 3.79 25.21
C GLU A 185 1.34 5.11 24.79
N ILE A 186 0.12 5.38 25.27
CA ILE A 186 -0.61 6.62 24.95
C ILE A 186 0.13 7.84 25.51
N VAL A 187 0.58 7.77 26.78
CA VAL A 187 1.34 8.86 27.41
C VAL A 187 2.67 9.08 26.69
N LEU A 188 3.36 8.00 26.31
CA LEU A 188 4.61 8.05 25.58
C LEU A 188 4.44 8.71 24.21
N VAL A 189 3.32 8.45 23.51
CA VAL A 189 3.00 9.17 22.26
C VAL A 189 2.97 10.67 22.52
N LYS A 190 2.20 11.11 23.51
CA LYS A 190 2.06 12.54 23.86
C LYS A 190 3.40 13.17 24.22
N ASN A 191 4.16 12.56 25.13
CA ASN A 191 5.43 13.12 25.59
C ASN A 191 6.47 13.19 24.46
N THR A 192 6.48 12.20 23.57
CA THR A 192 7.33 12.19 22.38
C THR A 192 6.95 13.34 21.43
N GLN A 193 5.65 13.61 21.23
CA GLN A 193 5.20 14.74 20.40
C GLN A 193 5.59 16.10 21.00
N GLU A 194 5.57 16.25 22.33
CA GLU A 194 5.92 17.51 22.99
C GLU A 194 7.43 17.78 23.01
N SER A 195 8.26 16.75 22.87
CA SER A 195 9.70 16.80 23.14
C SER A 195 10.60 16.29 22.00
N SER A 196 10.04 15.96 20.83
CA SER A 196 10.79 15.51 19.65
C SER A 196 10.18 16.02 18.34
N GLU A 197 10.87 15.79 17.23
CA GLU A 197 10.38 16.09 15.86
C GLU A 197 9.74 14.87 15.17
N LEU A 198 9.48 13.79 15.92
CA LEU A 198 8.76 12.63 15.39
C LEU A 198 7.29 12.98 15.21
N THR A 199 6.66 12.51 14.13
CA THR A 199 5.20 12.58 13.97
C THR A 199 4.51 11.55 14.86
N VAL A 200 3.20 11.68 15.08
CA VAL A 200 2.40 10.69 15.82
C VAL A 200 2.52 9.29 15.20
N GLU A 201 2.55 9.23 13.87
CA GLU A 201 2.75 7.99 13.12
C GLU A 201 4.13 7.39 13.39
N GLN A 202 5.19 8.19 13.25
CA GLN A 202 6.56 7.73 13.49
C GLN A 202 6.75 7.24 14.92
N THR A 203 6.11 7.92 15.87
CA THR A 203 6.13 7.55 17.28
C THR A 203 5.45 6.19 17.51
N ASN A 204 4.27 5.97 16.93
CA ASN A 204 3.55 4.70 17.05
C ASN A 204 4.27 3.54 16.33
N GLN A 205 4.88 3.80 15.18
CA GLN A 205 5.71 2.82 14.46
C GLN A 205 6.94 2.43 15.28
N LEU A 206 7.64 3.40 15.89
CA LEU A 206 8.79 3.13 16.76
C LEU A 206 8.39 2.28 17.97
N GLN A 207 7.25 2.56 18.62
CA GLN A 207 6.73 1.72 19.70
C GLN A 207 6.48 0.28 19.22
N ALA A 208 5.88 0.09 18.05
CA ALA A 208 5.66 -1.23 17.46
C ALA A 208 6.97 -1.96 17.16
N GLN A 209 7.97 -1.29 16.59
CA GLN A 209 9.29 -1.87 16.32
C GLN A 209 10.02 -2.29 17.60
N ILE A 210 9.94 -1.49 18.66
CA ILE A 210 10.50 -1.84 19.96
C ILE A 210 9.80 -3.08 20.54
N LYS A 211 8.46 -3.15 20.46
CA LYS A 211 7.70 -4.34 20.88
C LYS A 211 8.15 -5.59 20.10
N LEU A 212 8.25 -5.50 18.78
CA LEU A 212 8.73 -6.59 17.92
C LEU A 212 10.15 -7.04 18.30
N ALA A 213 11.07 -6.09 18.50
CA ALA A 213 12.45 -6.39 18.88
C ALA A 213 12.52 -7.12 20.24
N ILE A 214 11.73 -6.68 21.23
CA ILE A 214 11.62 -7.34 22.54
C ILE A 214 11.09 -8.77 22.39
N ASN A 215 9.97 -8.94 21.68
CA ASN A 215 9.33 -10.24 21.47
C ASN A 215 10.28 -11.25 20.81
N GLN A 216 10.99 -10.83 19.77
CA GLN A 216 11.97 -11.67 19.06
C GLN A 216 13.10 -12.14 19.99
N VAL A 217 13.60 -11.26 20.85
CA VAL A 217 14.68 -11.62 21.79
C VAL A 217 14.17 -12.54 22.90
N LEU A 218 12.95 -12.32 23.41
CA LEU A 218 12.30 -13.23 24.35
C LEU A 218 12.12 -14.63 23.76
N GLN A 219 11.66 -14.73 22.52
CA GLN A 219 11.49 -16.02 21.82
C GLN A 219 12.84 -16.74 21.59
N ALA A 220 13.92 -16.01 21.33
CA ALA A 220 15.23 -16.59 21.09
C ALA A 220 15.98 -17.01 22.37
N ASN A 221 15.92 -16.20 23.43
CA ASN A 221 16.80 -16.31 24.60
C ASN A 221 16.07 -16.52 25.94
N GLY A 222 14.74 -16.40 25.98
CA GLY A 222 13.88 -16.69 27.14
C GLY A 222 13.82 -15.60 28.22
N GLU A 223 14.88 -14.81 28.42
CA GLU A 223 14.91 -13.71 29.39
C GLU A 223 15.74 -12.52 28.87
N LEU A 224 15.35 -11.32 29.29
CA LEU A 224 16.04 -10.05 29.01
C LEU A 224 16.39 -9.37 30.34
N THR A 225 17.65 -8.98 30.54
CA THR A 225 18.02 -8.14 31.69
C THR A 225 17.70 -6.67 31.42
N THR A 226 17.63 -5.84 32.47
CA THR A 226 17.47 -4.39 32.31
C THR A 226 18.56 -3.75 31.45
N GLU A 227 19.80 -4.23 31.53
CA GLU A 227 20.90 -3.74 30.69
C GLU A 227 20.70 -4.13 29.22
N ASP A 228 20.26 -5.37 28.96
CA ASP A 228 19.93 -5.82 27.60
C ASP A 228 18.76 -5.04 27.01
N LEU A 229 17.72 -4.74 27.80
CA LEU A 229 16.57 -3.94 27.36
C LEU A 229 16.98 -2.52 26.98
N ASN A 230 17.78 -1.86 27.82
CA ASN A 230 18.26 -0.51 27.52
C ASN A 230 19.08 -0.48 26.22
N ASP A 231 20.02 -1.41 26.06
CA ASP A 231 20.83 -1.52 24.83
C ASP A 231 19.95 -1.81 23.60
N LEU A 232 18.94 -2.68 23.73
CA LEU A 232 18.01 -3.03 22.66
C LEU A 232 17.18 -1.83 22.23
N VAL A 233 16.55 -1.13 23.18
CA VAL A 233 15.74 0.07 22.92
C VAL A 233 16.58 1.16 22.27
N LEU A 234 17.76 1.47 22.82
CA LEU A 234 18.69 2.45 22.23
C LEU A 234 19.06 2.07 20.80
N SER A 235 19.40 0.81 20.55
CA SER A 235 19.76 0.35 19.20
C SER A 235 18.61 0.42 18.20
N THR A 236 17.37 0.16 18.67
CA THR A 236 16.16 0.24 17.84
C THR A 236 15.85 1.69 17.49
N ILE A 237 15.92 2.60 18.47
CA ILE A 237 15.75 4.05 18.24
C ILE A 237 16.82 4.58 17.28
N GLU A 238 18.10 4.26 17.51
CA GLU A 238 19.20 4.69 16.63
C GLU A 238 19.00 4.19 15.19
N HIS A 239 18.54 2.95 15.02
CA HIS A 239 18.27 2.37 13.71
C HIS A 239 17.07 3.05 13.02
N TYR A 240 15.94 3.15 13.72
CA TYR A 240 14.72 3.76 13.20
C TYR A 240 14.93 5.21 12.80
N LEU A 241 15.59 6.02 13.64
CA LEU A 241 15.93 7.41 13.32
C LEU A 241 16.84 7.48 12.08
N ALA A 242 17.80 6.56 11.94
CA ALA A 242 18.68 6.54 10.77
C ALA A 242 17.96 6.17 9.46
N GLU A 243 16.83 5.46 9.52
CA GLU A 243 15.97 5.15 8.38
C GLU A 243 15.12 6.34 7.96
N ILE A 244 14.51 7.04 8.92
CA ILE A 244 13.57 8.13 8.61
C ILE A 244 14.29 9.46 8.32
N ASP A 245 15.30 9.84 9.11
CA ASP A 245 16.11 11.06 8.94
C ASP A 245 17.26 11.10 9.97
N LYS A 246 18.51 11.11 9.48
CA LYS A 246 19.72 11.11 10.33
C LYS A 246 19.89 12.36 11.18
N ASP A 247 19.20 13.46 10.85
CA ASP A 247 19.26 14.71 11.60
C ASP A 247 18.22 14.77 12.72
N LYS A 248 17.22 13.87 12.73
CA LYS A 248 16.25 13.76 13.83
C LYS A 248 16.90 13.19 15.07
N ALA A 249 16.53 13.75 16.22
CA ALA A 249 17.02 13.31 17.52
C ALA A 249 15.89 13.32 18.56
N MET A 250 16.05 12.46 19.57
CA MET A 250 15.19 12.42 20.76
C MET A 250 15.98 12.89 21.97
N THR A 251 15.30 13.51 22.93
CA THR A 251 15.91 13.92 24.19
C THR A 251 16.21 12.69 25.06
N GLU A 252 17.18 12.82 25.98
CA GLU A 252 17.48 11.77 26.96
C GLU A 252 16.26 11.42 27.83
N GLU A 253 15.37 12.39 28.07
CA GLU A 253 14.12 12.20 28.81
C GLU A 253 13.16 11.28 28.05
N VAL A 254 12.89 11.56 26.78
CA VAL A 254 12.00 10.72 25.95
C VAL A 254 12.60 9.32 25.79
N ILE A 255 13.91 9.20 25.58
CA ILE A 255 14.58 7.89 25.51
C ILE A 255 14.38 7.09 26.81
N ALA A 256 14.49 7.74 27.97
CA ALA A 256 14.25 7.09 29.25
C ALA A 256 12.80 6.62 29.41
N GLU A 257 11.82 7.33 28.84
CA GLU A 257 10.42 6.89 28.81
C GLU A 257 10.22 5.66 27.91
N TYR A 258 10.87 5.58 26.75
CA TYR A 258 10.86 4.36 25.92
C TYR A 258 11.48 3.17 26.63
N VAL A 259 12.56 3.37 27.38
CA VAL A 259 13.16 2.32 28.21
C VAL A 259 12.18 1.89 29.31
N SER A 260 11.54 2.85 30.00
CA SER A 260 10.54 2.53 31.04
C SER A 260 9.33 1.80 30.47
N PHE A 261 8.88 2.17 29.27
CA PHE A 261 7.84 1.45 28.53
C PHE A 261 8.29 0.01 28.23
N ALA A 262 9.50 -0.18 27.68
CA ALA A 262 10.04 -1.51 27.36
C ALA A 262 10.18 -2.41 28.60
N GLU A 263 10.63 -1.85 29.73
CA GLU A 263 10.70 -2.56 31.02
C GLU A 263 9.33 -3.01 31.52
N ALA A 264 8.28 -2.24 31.26
CA ALA A 264 6.92 -2.65 31.62
C ALA A 264 6.37 -3.68 30.62
N TYR A 265 6.60 -3.46 29.32
CA TYR A 265 6.10 -4.31 28.23
C TYR A 265 6.69 -5.71 28.25
N VAL A 266 8.00 -5.89 28.52
CA VAL A 266 8.67 -7.22 28.50
C VAL A 266 8.01 -8.26 29.42
N HIS A 267 7.27 -7.81 30.43
CA HIS A 267 6.61 -8.64 31.43
C HIS A 267 5.13 -8.93 31.11
N THR A 268 4.58 -8.34 30.04
CA THR A 268 3.21 -8.56 29.57
C THR A 268 3.00 -9.95 28.99
N GLN A 269 1.76 -10.40 28.90
CA GLN A 269 1.43 -11.62 28.16
C GLN A 269 1.65 -11.42 26.66
N SER A 270 1.30 -10.22 26.17
CA SER A 270 1.54 -9.78 24.79
C SER A 270 3.01 -9.88 24.36
N ALA A 271 3.97 -9.56 25.23
CA ALA A 271 5.39 -9.69 24.90
C ALA A 271 5.87 -11.14 24.74
N GLN A 272 5.18 -12.08 25.38
CA GLN A 272 5.49 -13.51 25.33
C GLN A 272 4.74 -14.24 24.21
N SER A 273 3.73 -13.60 23.61
CA SER A 273 2.87 -14.23 22.61
C SER A 273 3.44 -14.12 21.20
N GLU A 274 3.55 -15.25 20.50
CA GLU A 274 3.82 -15.27 19.06
C GLU A 274 2.71 -14.56 18.27
N THR A 275 1.46 -14.66 18.72
CA THR A 275 0.33 -14.00 18.05
C THR A 275 0.48 -12.49 18.02
N THR A 276 1.07 -11.88 19.05
CA THR A 276 1.28 -10.43 19.08
C THR A 276 2.21 -9.96 17.96
N ASN A 277 3.21 -10.78 17.57
CA ASN A 277 4.06 -10.47 16.42
C ASN A 277 3.27 -10.53 15.11
N GLU A 278 2.42 -11.53 14.94
CA GLU A 278 1.53 -11.65 13.78
C GLU A 278 0.62 -10.43 13.67
N GLN A 279 0.00 -10.01 14.79
CA GLN A 279 -0.88 -8.86 14.83
C GLN A 279 -0.14 -7.55 14.55
N LEU A 280 1.04 -7.32 15.15
CA LEU A 280 1.86 -6.14 14.84
C LEU A 280 2.27 -6.13 13.36
N ASN A 281 2.78 -7.24 12.84
CA ASN A 281 3.22 -7.30 11.44
C ASN A 281 2.06 -7.06 10.47
N ALA A 282 0.91 -7.70 10.67
CA ALA A 282 -0.28 -7.49 9.83
C ALA A 282 -0.76 -6.03 9.90
N SER A 283 -0.79 -5.45 11.10
CA SER A 283 -1.27 -4.09 11.35
C SER A 283 -0.43 -2.99 10.69
N PHE A 284 0.87 -3.22 10.50
CA PHE A 284 1.80 -2.28 9.87
C PHE A 284 2.21 -2.65 8.44
N ASN A 285 1.65 -3.74 7.89
CA ASN A 285 2.02 -4.19 6.56
C ASN A 285 1.52 -3.24 5.47
N LEU A 286 2.32 -3.08 4.41
CA LEU A 286 1.94 -2.33 3.21
C LEU A 286 1.21 -3.20 2.18
N THR A 287 1.07 -4.52 2.40
CA THR A 287 0.20 -5.37 1.59
C THR A 287 -1.25 -5.24 2.00
N TRP A 288 -2.17 -5.46 1.06
CA TRP A 288 -3.59 -5.61 1.34
C TRP A 288 -3.99 -7.08 1.44
N THR A 289 -4.86 -7.38 2.40
CA THR A 289 -5.81 -8.48 2.25
C THR A 289 -7.08 -8.00 1.54
N LEU A 290 -7.85 -8.93 0.98
CA LEU A 290 -9.16 -8.67 0.38
C LEU A 290 -10.07 -7.89 1.34
N GLU A 291 -10.21 -8.38 2.58
CA GLU A 291 -11.09 -7.79 3.58
C GLU A 291 -10.66 -6.38 3.99
N GLU A 292 -9.36 -6.11 4.12
CA GLU A 292 -8.85 -4.78 4.45
C GLU A 292 -9.17 -3.76 3.36
N ALA A 293 -9.04 -4.13 2.08
CA ALA A 293 -9.35 -3.24 0.97
C ALA A 293 -10.85 -2.95 0.86
N ILE A 294 -11.70 -3.96 1.09
CA ILE A 294 -13.15 -3.76 1.18
C ILE A 294 -13.48 -2.84 2.36
N ASP A 295 -12.94 -3.12 3.56
CA ASP A 295 -13.16 -2.30 4.75
C ASP A 295 -12.71 -0.85 4.53
N PHE A 296 -11.57 -0.64 3.87
CA PHE A 296 -11.08 0.69 3.52
C PHE A 296 -12.05 1.42 2.58
N TRP A 297 -12.51 0.75 1.51
CA TRP A 297 -13.49 1.31 0.59
C TRP A 297 -14.80 1.67 1.28
N GLU A 298 -15.33 0.78 2.14
CA GLU A 298 -16.55 1.02 2.91
C GLU A 298 -16.41 2.30 3.77
N ALA A 299 -15.27 2.47 4.45
CA ALA A 299 -15.02 3.62 5.30
C ALA A 299 -14.93 4.93 4.50
N SER A 300 -14.22 4.91 3.38
CA SER A 300 -13.99 6.09 2.53
C SER A 300 -15.24 6.55 1.78
N PHE A 301 -16.10 5.63 1.33
CA PHE A 301 -17.13 5.97 0.33
C PHE A 301 -18.57 5.73 0.77
N LEU A 302 -18.87 4.69 1.56
CA LEU A 302 -20.27 4.39 1.89
C LEU A 302 -20.94 5.44 2.79
N SER A 303 -20.16 6.27 3.48
CA SER A 303 -20.67 7.27 4.44
C SER A 303 -21.05 8.62 3.80
N GLY A 304 -20.69 8.86 2.53
CA GLY A 304 -20.98 10.15 1.89
C GLY A 304 -20.72 10.29 0.39
N ASN A 305 -20.07 9.32 -0.26
CA ASN A 305 -19.61 9.42 -1.66
C ASN A 305 -19.93 8.17 -2.51
N ALA A 306 -20.77 7.25 -2.04
CA ALA A 306 -21.00 5.97 -2.72
C ALA A 306 -21.69 6.11 -4.09
N ASP A 307 -22.47 7.18 -4.26
CA ASP A 307 -23.14 7.50 -5.53
C ASP A 307 -22.15 7.63 -6.70
N GLU A 308 -20.89 8.01 -6.43
CA GLU A 308 -19.83 8.12 -7.43
C GLU A 308 -19.41 6.77 -8.02
N PHE A 309 -19.63 5.69 -7.28
CA PHE A 309 -19.27 4.32 -7.67
C PHE A 309 -20.46 3.56 -8.25
N TYR A 310 -21.57 4.25 -8.53
CA TYR A 310 -22.85 3.66 -8.95
C TYR A 310 -23.38 2.61 -7.94
N ILE A 311 -22.91 2.66 -6.70
CA ILE A 311 -23.36 1.76 -5.63
C ILE A 311 -24.47 2.45 -4.86
N ASN A 312 -25.66 1.86 -4.93
CA ASN A 312 -26.76 2.23 -4.05
C ASN A 312 -26.47 1.72 -2.63
N VAL A 313 -26.23 2.64 -1.69
CA VAL A 313 -25.90 2.31 -0.29
C VAL A 313 -26.97 1.44 0.39
N GLU A 314 -28.25 1.61 0.03
CA GLU A 314 -29.34 0.81 0.59
C GLU A 314 -29.35 -0.64 0.06
N GLU A 315 -28.72 -0.89 -1.09
CA GLU A 315 -28.64 -2.19 -1.76
C GLU A 315 -27.21 -2.75 -1.76
N TYR A 316 -26.28 -2.09 -1.06
CA TYR A 316 -24.89 -2.52 -0.96
C TYR A 316 -24.81 -3.89 -0.28
N ASP A 317 -24.15 -4.84 -0.95
CA ASP A 317 -23.90 -6.18 -0.42
C ASP A 317 -22.39 -6.47 -0.49
N ARG A 318 -21.77 -6.55 0.69
CA ARG A 318 -20.34 -6.82 0.82
C ARG A 318 -19.93 -8.13 0.14
N GLU A 319 -20.82 -9.13 0.10
CA GLU A 319 -20.55 -10.46 -0.47
C GLU A 319 -20.33 -10.43 -2.00
N LEU A 320 -20.64 -9.32 -2.66
CA LEU A 320 -20.41 -9.15 -4.11
C LEU A 320 -18.97 -8.81 -4.47
N TRP A 321 -18.15 -8.42 -3.49
CA TRP A 321 -16.73 -8.18 -3.72
C TRP A 321 -15.99 -9.50 -3.96
N THR A 322 -15.22 -9.55 -5.04
CA THR A 322 -14.37 -10.68 -5.38
C THR A 322 -12.98 -10.21 -5.78
N GLU A 323 -11.96 -10.98 -5.42
CA GLU A 323 -10.59 -10.73 -5.89
C GLU A 323 -10.53 -10.96 -7.41
N PHE A 324 -9.90 -10.01 -8.11
CA PHE A 324 -9.70 -10.12 -9.56
C PHE A 324 -8.67 -11.22 -9.87
N SER A 325 -9.09 -12.27 -10.58
CA SER A 325 -8.19 -13.33 -11.07
C SER A 325 -7.99 -13.23 -12.58
N GLU A 326 -6.77 -12.95 -13.04
CA GLU A 326 -6.43 -13.12 -14.46
C GLU A 326 -6.47 -14.61 -14.83
N ASN A 327 -7.06 -14.97 -15.97
CA ASN A 327 -7.07 -16.34 -16.46
C ASN A 327 -5.62 -16.87 -16.56
N GLN A 328 -5.25 -17.76 -15.63
CA GLN A 328 -3.94 -18.40 -15.59
C GLN A 328 -3.64 -19.15 -16.89
N SER A 329 -2.66 -18.67 -17.65
CA SER A 329 -1.81 -19.54 -18.47
C SER A 329 -0.36 -19.11 -18.32
N ASP A 330 0.36 -19.90 -17.51
CA ASP A 330 1.80 -20.16 -17.54
C ASP A 330 2.77 -18.96 -17.45
N SER A 331 2.98 -18.43 -16.24
CA SER A 331 4.25 -18.59 -15.51
C SER A 331 4.22 -17.76 -14.22
N GLU A 332 4.53 -18.41 -13.11
CA GLU A 332 4.63 -17.86 -11.76
C GLU A 332 5.76 -16.81 -11.66
N GLU A 333 5.52 -15.59 -12.13
CA GLU A 333 6.26 -14.39 -11.71
C GLU A 333 5.47 -13.13 -12.12
N SER A 334 4.30 -12.92 -11.54
CA SER A 334 3.57 -11.65 -11.63
C SER A 334 2.91 -11.34 -10.29
N ALA A 335 3.71 -10.76 -9.40
CA ALA A 335 3.29 -10.08 -8.19
C ALA A 335 4.36 -9.01 -7.89
N THR A 336 4.54 -8.05 -8.80
CA THR A 336 5.57 -7.01 -8.67
C THR A 336 5.02 -5.65 -8.27
N ALA A 337 4.01 -5.67 -7.39
CA ALA A 337 3.79 -4.63 -6.38
C ALA A 337 3.10 -5.31 -5.19
N ILE A 338 3.83 -5.62 -4.12
CA ILE A 338 3.34 -6.41 -2.98
C ILE A 338 2.19 -5.65 -2.25
N ASN A 339 2.02 -4.36 -2.53
CA ASN A 339 1.06 -3.43 -1.94
C ASN A 339 -0.24 -3.19 -2.74
N THR A 340 -0.48 -3.94 -3.81
CA THR A 340 -1.64 -3.73 -4.70
C THR A 340 -2.65 -4.87 -4.60
N ILE A 341 -3.95 -4.55 -4.52
CA ILE A 341 -5.04 -5.53 -4.65
C ILE A 341 -6.11 -5.02 -5.61
N ARG A 342 -6.75 -5.94 -6.33
CA ARG A 342 -7.77 -5.62 -7.33
C ARG A 342 -9.06 -6.35 -7.01
N LEU A 343 -10.13 -5.59 -6.94
CA LEU A 343 -11.46 -6.07 -6.56
C LEU A 343 -12.47 -5.80 -7.65
N ASN A 344 -13.34 -6.77 -7.90
CA ASN A 344 -14.56 -6.57 -8.67
C ASN A 344 -15.74 -6.54 -7.71
N TYR A 345 -16.58 -5.51 -7.84
CA TYR A 345 -17.93 -5.51 -7.30
C TYR A 345 -18.87 -5.79 -8.47
N ASP A 346 -19.43 -6.99 -8.51
CA ASP A 346 -20.21 -7.50 -9.64
C ASP A 346 -19.50 -7.42 -11.02
N GLU A 347 -20.25 -7.32 -12.13
CA GLU A 347 -19.73 -7.27 -13.50
C GLU A 347 -19.40 -5.85 -13.99
N ASN A 348 -19.71 -4.80 -13.21
CA ASN A 348 -19.72 -3.41 -13.67
C ASN A 348 -18.68 -2.52 -13.00
N LEU A 349 -18.09 -2.94 -11.87
CA LEU A 349 -17.16 -2.12 -11.11
C LEU A 349 -15.88 -2.89 -10.77
N THR A 350 -14.76 -2.43 -11.30
CA THR A 350 -13.42 -2.91 -10.90
C THR A 350 -12.67 -1.77 -10.21
N ILE A 351 -12.06 -2.06 -9.07
CA ILE A 351 -11.24 -1.13 -8.32
C ILE A 351 -9.86 -1.75 -8.05
N GLN A 352 -8.81 -1.00 -8.34
CA GLN A 352 -7.45 -1.32 -7.90
C GLN A 352 -7.08 -0.42 -6.71
N PHE A 353 -6.53 -1.01 -5.66
CA PHE A 353 -6.02 -0.33 -4.48
C PHE A 353 -4.51 -0.47 -4.43
N GLU A 354 -3.80 0.60 -4.16
CA GLU A 354 -2.37 0.62 -3.90
C GLU A 354 -2.10 1.30 -2.55
N LYS A 355 -1.49 0.57 -1.61
CA LYS A 355 -1.14 1.10 -0.28
C LYS A 355 0.24 1.74 -0.30
N THR A 356 0.35 3.00 0.12
CA THR A 356 1.64 3.65 0.39
C THR A 356 1.81 3.86 1.90
N GLU A 357 2.90 4.52 2.30
CA GLU A 357 3.16 4.86 3.71
C GLU A 357 2.10 5.80 4.29
N THR A 358 1.59 6.75 3.51
CA THR A 358 0.68 7.81 4.00
C THR A 358 -0.67 7.82 3.30
N GLU A 359 -0.73 7.32 2.07
CA GLU A 359 -1.91 7.39 1.20
C GLU A 359 -2.31 6.01 0.66
N VAL A 360 -3.57 5.89 0.27
CA VAL A 360 -4.07 4.81 -0.57
C VAL A 360 -4.49 5.41 -1.89
N ILE A 361 -3.91 4.89 -2.98
CA ILE A 361 -4.33 5.24 -4.33
C ILE A 361 -5.38 4.23 -4.76
N LEU A 362 -6.56 4.74 -5.13
CA LEU A 362 -7.67 3.94 -5.62
C LEU A 362 -7.91 4.29 -7.09
N THR A 363 -7.76 3.31 -7.97
CA THR A 363 -8.01 3.43 -9.40
C THR A 363 -9.30 2.72 -9.76
N LEU A 364 -10.26 3.49 -10.25
CA LEU A 364 -11.61 3.07 -10.59
C LEU A 364 -11.72 2.71 -12.07
N TYR A 365 -12.37 1.60 -12.39
CA TYR A 365 -12.75 1.20 -13.75
C TYR A 365 -14.24 0.88 -13.76
N THR A 366 -15.06 1.72 -14.42
CA THR A 366 -16.52 1.53 -14.48
C THR A 366 -16.98 0.65 -15.65
N GLU A 367 -16.05 0.13 -16.45
CA GLU A 367 -16.31 -1.00 -17.35
C GLU A 367 -15.11 -1.95 -17.34
N VAL A 368 -15.36 -3.25 -17.11
CA VAL A 368 -14.31 -4.27 -17.02
C VAL A 368 -13.49 -4.38 -18.31
N SER A 369 -14.06 -4.04 -19.47
CA SER A 369 -13.36 -4.02 -20.76
C SER A 369 -12.32 -2.91 -20.90
N HIS A 370 -12.40 -1.87 -20.08
CA HIS A 370 -11.46 -0.74 -20.06
C HIS A 370 -10.24 -1.02 -19.18
N TYR A 371 -10.29 -2.04 -18.34
CA TYR A 371 -9.14 -2.46 -17.56
C TYR A 371 -8.09 -3.19 -18.45
N PRO A 372 -6.78 -2.98 -18.21
CA PRO A 372 -6.16 -2.02 -17.27
C PRO A 372 -5.96 -0.60 -17.83
N TYR A 373 -6.33 -0.34 -19.08
CA TYR A 373 -5.80 0.77 -19.89
C TYR A 373 -6.55 2.10 -19.78
N GLU A 374 -7.83 2.08 -19.39
CA GLU A 374 -8.70 3.25 -19.37
C GLU A 374 -9.40 3.37 -18.01
N PRO A 375 -8.68 3.76 -16.94
CA PRO A 375 -9.31 4.05 -15.65
C PRO A 375 -10.30 5.21 -15.80
N SER A 376 -11.41 5.09 -15.09
CA SER A 376 -12.48 6.09 -15.05
C SER A 376 -12.17 7.21 -14.07
N ALA A 377 -11.46 6.93 -12.98
CA ALA A 377 -10.97 7.94 -12.04
C ALA A 377 -9.82 7.38 -11.20
N THR A 378 -9.02 8.27 -10.60
CA THR A 378 -8.12 7.94 -9.50
C THR A 378 -8.41 8.81 -8.29
N TYR A 379 -8.25 8.23 -7.10
CA TYR A 379 -8.39 8.91 -5.82
C TYR A 379 -7.10 8.71 -5.03
N SER A 380 -6.52 9.78 -4.51
CA SER A 380 -5.56 9.69 -3.40
C SER A 380 -6.31 9.94 -2.10
N ILE A 381 -6.17 9.01 -1.16
CA ILE A 381 -6.92 9.00 0.09
C ILE A 381 -5.93 8.89 1.24
N ASP A 382 -6.02 9.76 2.23
CA ASP A 382 -5.22 9.67 3.43
C ASP A 382 -5.53 8.35 4.15
N ARG A 383 -4.49 7.56 4.45
CA ARG A 383 -4.65 6.22 5.00
C ARG A 383 -5.23 6.22 6.42
N GLN A 384 -5.10 7.32 7.15
CA GLN A 384 -5.50 7.43 8.55
C GLN A 384 -6.85 8.11 8.72
N THR A 385 -7.07 9.21 7.98
CA THR A 385 -8.31 9.98 8.08
C THR A 385 -9.37 9.48 7.11
N PHE A 386 -9.01 8.67 6.13
CA PHE A 386 -9.88 8.23 5.03
C PHE A 386 -10.40 9.42 4.19
N GLU A 387 -9.82 10.61 4.36
CA GLU A 387 -10.17 11.79 3.58
C GLU A 387 -9.58 11.66 2.17
N VAL A 388 -10.43 11.91 1.17
CA VAL A 388 -9.98 12.03 -0.22
C VAL A 388 -9.14 13.31 -0.33
N LEU A 389 -7.84 13.15 -0.55
CA LEU A 389 -6.87 14.22 -0.70
C LEU A 389 -6.89 14.81 -2.11
N ASP A 390 -6.96 13.93 -3.10
CA ASP A 390 -7.04 14.30 -4.51
C ASP A 390 -7.98 13.35 -5.27
N ARG A 391 -8.63 13.87 -6.30
CA ARG A 391 -9.47 13.11 -7.23
C ARG A 391 -9.19 13.57 -8.64
N ASN A 392 -8.86 12.63 -9.50
CA ASN A 392 -8.72 12.85 -10.93
C ASN A 392 -9.78 12.04 -11.67
N ASP A 393 -10.81 12.72 -12.18
CA ASP A 393 -11.80 12.13 -13.07
C ASP A 393 -11.19 11.93 -14.45
N LEU A 394 -11.18 10.69 -14.92
CA LEU A 394 -10.56 10.28 -16.17
C LEU A 394 -11.63 9.86 -17.22
N SER A 395 -12.90 9.69 -16.81
CA SER A 395 -14.02 9.24 -17.64
C SER A 395 -14.85 10.31 -18.35
N GLU A 396 -14.42 11.58 -18.40
CA GLU A 396 -15.09 12.62 -19.21
C GLU A 396 -14.11 13.49 -20.02
N ALA A 397 -13.13 12.88 -20.68
CA ALA A 397 -12.37 13.56 -21.73
C ALA A 397 -13.11 13.57 -23.08
N THR A 398 -14.38 13.98 -23.10
CA THR A 398 -15.03 14.49 -24.33
C THR A 398 -15.70 15.83 -24.05
N GLU A 399 -15.16 16.87 -24.69
CA GLU A 399 -15.63 18.27 -24.75
C GLU A 399 -15.20 19.23 -23.60
N ALA A 400 -14.02 19.83 -23.85
CA ALA A 400 -13.68 21.26 -23.71
C ALA A 400 -12.66 21.66 -22.62
N ALA A 401 -11.48 22.05 -23.14
CA ALA A 401 -10.47 22.96 -22.58
C ALA A 401 -9.37 22.37 -21.65
N ASP A 402 -8.30 21.88 -22.29
CA ASP A 402 -6.93 22.42 -22.18
C ASP A 402 -6.46 22.87 -20.77
N ASN A 403 -5.84 21.96 -20.01
CA ASN A 403 -4.43 22.05 -19.57
C ASN A 403 -4.00 20.81 -18.73
N ASP A 404 -2.98 20.12 -19.27
CA ASP A 404 -1.90 19.34 -18.63
C ASP A 404 -2.19 18.05 -17.82
N VAL A 405 -2.64 16.99 -18.53
CA VAL A 405 -2.03 15.66 -18.37
C VAL A 405 -0.80 15.63 -19.27
N VAL A 406 0.39 15.46 -18.70
CA VAL A 406 1.64 15.42 -19.48
C VAL A 406 1.76 14.05 -20.17
N ASN A 407 1.03 13.87 -21.27
CA ASN A 407 1.26 12.74 -22.16
C ASN A 407 2.66 12.86 -22.77
N LEU A 408 3.52 11.87 -22.51
CA LEU A 408 4.89 11.83 -23.05
C LEU A 408 4.87 11.79 -24.59
N TRP A 409 3.81 11.26 -25.18
CA TRP A 409 3.56 11.21 -26.62
C TRP A 409 2.14 11.63 -26.99
N ASN A 410 1.98 12.22 -28.17
CA ASN A 410 0.69 12.56 -28.75
C ASN A 410 0.80 12.77 -30.27
N ASP A 411 -0.33 12.99 -30.95
CA ASP A 411 -0.38 13.19 -32.40
C ASP A 411 0.46 14.38 -32.91
N ASP A 412 0.59 15.45 -32.11
CA ASP A 412 1.41 16.60 -32.49
C ASP A 412 2.90 16.27 -32.39
N LYS A 413 3.32 15.56 -31.34
CA LYS A 413 4.67 14.99 -31.22
C LYS A 413 4.96 13.99 -32.36
N ALA A 414 3.98 13.17 -32.76
CA ALA A 414 4.11 12.29 -33.92
C ALA A 414 4.30 13.05 -35.24
N LYS A 415 3.57 14.16 -35.46
CA LYS A 415 3.76 15.04 -36.64
C LYS A 415 5.13 15.73 -36.63
N GLN A 416 5.59 16.18 -35.45
CA GLN A 416 6.91 16.77 -35.27
C GLN A 416 8.01 15.74 -35.58
N LEU A 417 7.88 14.52 -35.08
CA LEU A 417 8.82 13.43 -35.34
C LEU A 417 8.84 13.06 -36.83
N ALA A 418 7.69 12.97 -37.49
CA ALA A 418 7.64 12.71 -38.93
C ALA A 418 8.35 13.80 -39.74
N SER A 419 8.17 15.07 -39.36
CA SER A 419 8.85 16.22 -40.00
C SER A 419 10.36 16.22 -39.74
N PHE A 420 10.76 15.87 -38.51
CA PHE A 420 12.15 15.68 -38.12
C PHE A 420 12.81 14.55 -38.93
N MET A 421 12.18 13.37 -39.00
CA MET A 421 12.69 12.22 -39.74
C MET A 421 12.84 12.49 -41.24
N ALA A 422 11.91 13.24 -41.84
CA ALA A 422 12.04 13.66 -43.24
C ALA A 422 13.27 14.55 -43.46
N THR A 423 13.49 15.53 -42.58
CA THR A 423 14.62 16.47 -42.68
C THR A 423 15.96 15.78 -42.40
N TRP A 424 16.01 14.98 -41.33
CA TRP A 424 17.19 14.23 -40.93
C TRP A 424 17.58 13.19 -41.99
N GLY A 425 16.60 12.46 -42.54
CA GLY A 425 16.81 11.53 -43.65
C GLY A 425 17.43 12.20 -44.86
N GLU A 426 16.90 13.36 -45.29
CA GLU A 426 17.46 14.13 -46.41
C GLU A 426 18.92 14.51 -46.15
N GLY A 427 19.26 14.93 -44.93
CA GLY A 427 20.64 15.21 -44.50
C GLY A 427 21.59 14.00 -44.61
N MET A 428 21.06 12.80 -44.40
CA MET A 428 21.78 11.53 -44.55
C MET A 428 21.74 10.95 -45.97
N GLY A 429 21.02 11.59 -46.90
CA GLY A 429 20.78 11.07 -48.25
C GLY A 429 19.89 9.82 -48.28
N GLN A 430 19.02 9.67 -47.28
CA GLN A 430 18.11 8.54 -47.06
C GLN A 430 16.66 9.02 -47.00
N THR A 431 15.72 8.20 -47.46
CA THR A 431 14.29 8.49 -47.36
C THR A 431 13.63 7.46 -46.46
N TYR A 432 13.03 7.92 -45.36
CA TYR A 432 12.36 7.05 -44.39
C TYR A 432 10.84 7.12 -44.54
N GLN A 433 10.20 5.98 -44.35
CA GLN A 433 8.75 5.84 -44.26
C GLN A 433 8.35 5.43 -42.85
N SER A 434 7.22 5.94 -42.36
CA SER A 434 6.66 5.58 -41.07
C SER A 434 5.71 4.39 -41.19
N PHE A 435 5.72 3.51 -40.20
CA PHE A 435 4.84 2.35 -40.12
C PHE A 435 4.19 2.27 -38.74
N THR A 436 2.98 1.74 -38.70
CA THR A 436 2.21 1.52 -37.46
C THR A 436 1.64 0.10 -37.46
N PRO A 437 1.10 -0.40 -36.34
CA PRO A 437 0.48 -1.71 -36.32
C PRO A 437 -0.67 -1.91 -37.31
N GLU A 438 -1.42 -0.85 -37.58
CA GLU A 438 -2.53 -0.81 -38.55
C GLU A 438 -2.05 -0.73 -40.01
N ALA A 439 -0.83 -0.23 -40.21
CA ALA A 439 -0.19 -0.07 -41.51
C ALA A 439 1.28 -0.55 -41.46
N PRO A 440 1.51 -1.86 -41.35
CA PRO A 440 2.86 -2.39 -41.16
C PRO A 440 3.67 -2.38 -42.47
N GLY A 441 4.97 -2.16 -42.32
CA GLY A 441 5.98 -2.31 -43.37
C GLY A 441 6.61 -3.70 -43.40
N ASP A 442 7.61 -3.86 -44.25
CA ASP A 442 8.36 -5.11 -44.41
C ASP A 442 9.80 -4.96 -43.89
N MET A 443 10.24 -5.89 -43.05
CA MET A 443 11.63 -6.06 -42.63
C MET A 443 12.17 -7.40 -43.15
N TYR A 444 12.30 -7.51 -44.47
CA TYR A 444 12.75 -8.73 -45.15
C TYR A 444 11.83 -9.94 -44.92
N GLY A 445 10.52 -9.74 -45.08
CA GLY A 445 9.48 -10.76 -44.87
C GLY A 445 8.91 -10.81 -43.45
N VAL A 446 9.34 -9.90 -42.57
CA VAL A 446 8.84 -9.69 -41.21
C VAL A 446 7.89 -8.51 -41.21
N SER A 447 6.71 -8.64 -40.57
CA SER A 447 5.76 -7.55 -40.43
C SER A 447 6.28 -6.51 -39.44
N PHE A 448 6.64 -5.32 -39.91
CA PHE A 448 7.25 -4.28 -39.08
C PHE A 448 6.25 -3.15 -38.79
N PRO A 449 5.95 -2.79 -37.52
CA PRO A 449 6.58 -3.25 -36.29
C PRO A 449 5.95 -4.49 -35.64
N ASN A 450 4.83 -5.01 -36.15
CA ASN A 450 4.01 -6.04 -35.48
C ASN A 450 4.76 -7.27 -34.98
N ASP A 451 5.49 -7.95 -35.85
CA ASP A 451 6.24 -9.15 -35.46
C ASP A 451 7.42 -8.77 -34.56
N VAL A 452 8.03 -7.61 -34.79
CA VAL A 452 9.14 -7.10 -33.97
C VAL A 452 8.72 -6.89 -32.52
N LEU A 453 7.53 -6.35 -32.28
CA LEU A 453 6.97 -6.18 -30.93
C LEU A 453 6.90 -7.50 -30.15
N THR A 454 6.61 -8.62 -30.82
CA THR A 454 6.43 -9.92 -30.15
C THR A 454 7.73 -10.57 -29.67
N ALA A 455 8.89 -10.14 -30.21
CA ALA A 455 10.18 -10.76 -29.92
C ALA A 455 11.36 -9.77 -30.01
N LEU A 456 11.14 -8.52 -29.56
CA LEU A 456 12.15 -7.47 -29.56
C LEU A 456 13.29 -7.83 -28.61
N SER A 457 14.52 -7.75 -29.08
CA SER A 457 15.72 -7.91 -28.26
C SER A 457 16.61 -6.68 -28.35
N VAL A 458 16.86 -6.02 -27.22
CA VAL A 458 17.76 -4.86 -27.13
C VAL A 458 19.09 -5.32 -26.52
N ASN A 459 20.20 -5.05 -27.20
CA ASN A 459 21.54 -5.49 -26.77
C ASN A 459 21.60 -7.00 -26.47
N GLU A 460 21.06 -7.81 -27.38
CA GLU A 460 20.98 -9.28 -27.29
C GLU A 460 20.04 -9.83 -26.18
N THR A 461 19.35 -8.96 -25.44
CA THR A 461 18.43 -9.35 -24.36
C THR A 461 16.99 -9.19 -24.84
N LEU A 462 16.16 -10.21 -24.67
CA LEU A 462 14.72 -10.12 -24.97
C LEU A 462 14.07 -9.11 -24.00
N VAL A 463 13.29 -8.18 -24.53
CA VAL A 463 12.63 -7.13 -23.76
C VAL A 463 11.14 -7.11 -24.02
N ASN A 464 10.38 -6.60 -23.06
CA ASN A 464 8.96 -6.29 -23.28
C ASN A 464 8.86 -5.02 -24.11
N ALA A 465 7.97 -5.02 -25.09
CA ALA A 465 7.69 -3.87 -25.91
C ALA A 465 6.22 -3.86 -26.35
N SER A 466 5.62 -2.68 -26.35
CA SER A 466 4.27 -2.45 -26.85
C SER A 466 4.25 -1.23 -27.75
N TRP A 467 3.19 -1.11 -28.55
CA TRP A 467 2.92 0.11 -29.29
C TRP A 467 2.04 1.04 -28.46
N SER A 468 2.35 2.32 -28.41
CA SER A 468 1.56 3.32 -27.69
C SER A 468 1.43 4.63 -28.47
N THR A 469 0.25 5.23 -28.44
CA THR A 469 -0.01 6.58 -28.97
C THR A 469 0.16 7.67 -27.92
N THR A 470 0.28 7.31 -26.63
CA THR A 470 0.42 8.23 -25.49
C THR A 470 1.84 8.23 -24.89
N GLY A 471 2.64 7.21 -25.20
CA GLY A 471 4.00 7.07 -24.69
C GLY A 471 4.06 6.53 -23.25
N GLU A 472 2.92 6.08 -22.73
CA GLU A 472 2.80 5.45 -21.41
C GLU A 472 3.11 3.96 -21.49
N ALA A 473 3.82 3.46 -20.47
CA ALA A 473 4.19 2.05 -20.33
C ALA A 473 3.11 1.28 -19.59
N ALA A 474 2.79 0.08 -20.07
CA ALA A 474 1.86 -0.81 -19.38
C ALA A 474 2.50 -1.49 -18.17
N VAL A 475 3.84 -1.65 -18.20
CA VAL A 475 4.65 -2.19 -17.10
C VAL A 475 6.00 -1.48 -17.01
N GLU A 476 6.59 -1.39 -15.80
CA GLU A 476 7.95 -0.86 -15.61
C GLU A 476 8.98 -1.67 -16.41
N GLY A 477 9.96 -0.99 -17.02
CA GLY A 477 11.00 -1.60 -17.83
C GLY A 477 10.55 -2.00 -19.25
N GLU A 478 9.34 -1.63 -19.68
CA GLU A 478 8.85 -1.84 -21.03
C GLU A 478 9.40 -0.82 -22.02
N TYR A 479 9.77 -1.28 -23.21
CA TYR A 479 10.08 -0.42 -24.35
C TYR A 479 8.78 0.00 -25.06
N VAL A 480 8.27 1.16 -24.70
CA VAL A 480 7.04 1.72 -25.29
C VAL A 480 7.36 2.32 -26.66
N ILE A 481 6.99 1.63 -27.73
CA ILE A 481 7.21 2.07 -29.11
C ILE A 481 6.14 3.08 -29.51
N VAL A 482 6.57 4.30 -29.81
CA VAL A 482 5.69 5.40 -30.20
C VAL A 482 5.77 5.76 -31.68
N ALA A 483 6.82 5.29 -32.36
CA ALA A 483 6.92 5.36 -33.82
C ALA A 483 7.93 4.33 -34.38
N ALA A 484 7.71 3.89 -35.61
CA ALA A 484 8.59 2.99 -36.34
C ALA A 484 8.89 3.53 -37.75
N PHE A 485 10.15 3.50 -38.16
CA PHE A 485 10.59 3.97 -39.47
C PHE A 485 11.56 3.01 -40.14
N ASN A 486 11.51 2.90 -41.47
CA ASN A 486 12.57 2.24 -42.24
C ASN A 486 12.82 2.92 -43.60
N ASP A 487 13.97 2.66 -44.20
CA ASP A 487 14.38 3.17 -45.51
C ASP A 487 14.42 2.08 -46.60
N VAL A 488 13.67 0.98 -46.44
CA VAL A 488 13.77 -0.20 -47.31
C VAL A 488 13.56 0.14 -48.79
N GLU A 489 12.52 0.92 -49.11
CA GLU A 489 12.22 1.31 -50.49
C GLU A 489 13.36 2.13 -51.12
N HIS A 490 13.85 3.14 -50.41
CA HIS A 490 14.96 3.99 -50.85
C HIS A 490 16.28 3.22 -50.95
N PHE A 491 16.56 2.32 -50.00
CA PHE A 491 17.76 1.50 -50.00
C PHE A 491 17.85 0.66 -51.27
N PHE A 492 16.76 -0.01 -51.66
CA PHE A 492 16.73 -0.84 -52.87
C PHE A 492 16.65 -0.02 -54.17
N GLU A 493 16.11 1.21 -54.14
CA GLU A 493 16.21 2.13 -55.25
C GLU A 493 17.68 2.49 -55.57
N VAL A 494 18.46 2.80 -54.53
CA VAL A 494 19.88 3.18 -54.65
C VAL A 494 20.80 1.96 -54.82
N ASN A 495 20.42 0.80 -54.25
CA ASN A 495 21.23 -0.42 -54.21
C ASN A 495 20.44 -1.65 -54.73
N PRO A 496 20.05 -1.69 -56.01
CA PRO A 496 19.09 -2.67 -56.53
C PRO A 496 19.56 -4.13 -56.53
N THR A 497 20.86 -4.37 -56.30
CA THR A 497 21.45 -5.71 -56.24
C THR A 497 21.95 -6.09 -54.85
N ALA A 498 21.86 -5.20 -53.86
CA ALA A 498 22.29 -5.50 -52.51
C ALA A 498 21.30 -6.47 -51.85
N PRO A 499 21.78 -7.51 -51.14
CA PRO A 499 20.88 -8.48 -50.53
C PRO A 499 20.20 -7.95 -49.26
N ALA A 500 20.80 -6.99 -48.57
CA ALA A 500 20.30 -6.31 -47.38
C ALA A 500 21.13 -5.04 -47.12
N GLY A 501 20.66 -4.19 -46.20
CA GLY A 501 21.35 -2.98 -45.76
C GLY A 501 20.43 -1.79 -45.44
N ALA A 502 19.11 -2.01 -45.44
CA ALA A 502 18.15 -1.04 -44.94
C ALA A 502 18.27 -0.89 -43.42
N HIS A 503 17.86 0.26 -42.93
CA HIS A 503 17.87 0.68 -41.54
C HIS A 503 16.44 0.66 -41.00
N PHE A 504 16.29 0.16 -39.79
CA PHE A 504 15.03 0.10 -39.05
C PHE A 504 15.21 0.86 -37.76
N TYR A 505 14.32 1.81 -37.50
CA TYR A 505 14.31 2.62 -36.29
C TYR A 505 13.01 2.43 -35.53
N LEU A 506 13.13 2.24 -34.22
CA LEU A 506 12.02 2.29 -33.27
C LEU A 506 12.27 3.46 -32.32
N PHE A 507 11.30 4.35 -32.20
CA PHE A 507 11.33 5.45 -31.25
C PHE A 507 10.57 4.98 -30.02
N THR A 508 11.28 4.85 -28.90
CA THR A 508 10.77 4.16 -27.72
C THR A 508 10.88 5.01 -26.47
N ILE A 509 9.99 4.83 -25.50
CA ILE A 509 10.07 5.43 -24.17
C ILE A 509 10.24 4.28 -23.19
N LEU A 510 11.30 4.32 -22.39
CA LEU A 510 11.60 3.33 -21.35
C LEU A 510 11.66 4.07 -20.01
N ASP A 511 10.72 3.78 -19.11
CA ASP A 511 10.61 4.42 -17.79
C ASP A 511 10.64 5.97 -17.88
N GLY A 512 9.91 6.51 -18.84
CA GLY A 512 9.85 7.95 -19.13
C GLY A 512 11.06 8.51 -19.88
N ILE A 513 12.08 7.70 -20.17
CA ILE A 513 13.30 8.10 -20.88
C ILE A 513 13.16 7.79 -22.38
N PRO A 514 13.24 8.80 -23.26
CA PRO A 514 13.25 8.58 -24.71
C PRO A 514 14.51 7.79 -25.13
N VAL A 515 14.33 6.71 -25.87
CA VAL A 515 15.42 5.88 -26.43
C VAL A 515 15.11 5.58 -27.90
N VAL A 516 16.04 5.91 -28.80
CA VAL A 516 15.96 5.52 -30.21
C VAL A 516 16.70 4.20 -30.40
N LEU A 517 15.99 3.18 -30.84
CA LEU A 517 16.56 1.88 -31.18
C LEU A 517 16.78 1.76 -32.69
N HIS A 518 17.84 1.07 -33.07
CA HIS A 518 18.26 0.87 -34.45
C HIS A 518 18.60 -0.60 -34.74
N SER A 519 18.23 -1.07 -35.93
CA SER A 519 18.63 -2.36 -36.46
C SER A 519 18.95 -2.28 -37.95
N GLN A 520 19.90 -3.10 -38.39
CA GLN A 520 20.11 -3.45 -39.80
C GLN A 520 20.05 -4.98 -39.99
N GLN A 521 19.39 -5.67 -39.06
CA GLN A 521 19.22 -7.11 -39.16
C GLN A 521 18.51 -7.46 -40.47
N ASN A 522 19.04 -8.46 -41.16
CA ASN A 522 18.40 -9.08 -42.31
C ASN A 522 17.64 -10.35 -41.89
N GLN A 523 16.97 -11.00 -42.85
CA GLN A 523 16.10 -12.15 -42.61
C GLN A 523 16.66 -13.21 -41.64
N GLY A 524 15.90 -13.46 -40.56
CA GLY A 524 15.91 -14.66 -39.74
C GLY A 524 17.17 -14.93 -38.90
N THR A 525 17.08 -14.67 -37.58
CA THR A 525 17.91 -15.38 -36.61
C THR A 525 17.25 -16.72 -36.25
N PRO A 526 18.01 -17.80 -36.03
CA PRO A 526 17.46 -19.13 -35.75
C PRO A 526 16.56 -19.21 -34.51
N ASP A 527 16.64 -18.22 -33.64
CA ASP A 527 15.91 -18.10 -32.37
C ASP A 527 14.60 -17.31 -32.48
N GLY A 528 14.25 -16.78 -33.67
CA GLY A 528 13.01 -16.03 -33.89
C GLY A 528 12.98 -14.63 -33.26
N ARG A 529 14.15 -14.06 -32.92
CA ARG A 529 14.27 -12.75 -32.27
C ARG A 529 14.61 -11.60 -33.24
N TYR A 530 14.25 -10.39 -32.84
CA TYR A 530 14.53 -9.17 -33.60
C TYR A 530 15.46 -8.27 -32.80
N TYR A 531 16.73 -8.21 -33.21
CA TYR A 531 17.80 -7.55 -32.50
C TYR A 531 17.92 -6.09 -32.90
N PHE A 532 17.79 -5.23 -31.91
CA PHE A 532 18.02 -3.80 -31.96
C PHE A 532 19.08 -3.40 -30.94
N THR A 533 19.72 -2.26 -31.17
CA THR A 533 20.60 -1.61 -30.21
C THR A 533 20.23 -0.13 -30.13
N PRO A 534 20.48 0.56 -29.00
CA PRO A 534 20.38 2.01 -28.96
C PRO A 534 21.17 2.64 -30.12
N SER A 535 20.58 3.63 -30.77
CA SER A 535 21.19 4.29 -31.93
C SER A 535 22.45 5.03 -31.51
N GLU A 536 23.53 4.87 -32.27
CA GLU A 536 24.74 5.68 -32.11
C GLU A 536 24.57 7.10 -32.69
N ASN A 537 23.45 7.39 -33.36
CA ASN A 537 23.18 8.69 -33.93
C ASN A 537 22.64 9.66 -32.88
N MET A 538 23.55 10.47 -32.32
CA MET A 538 23.23 11.45 -31.29
C MET A 538 22.22 12.52 -31.74
N GLU A 539 22.14 12.83 -33.03
CA GLU A 539 21.19 13.81 -33.57
C GLU A 539 19.76 13.26 -33.57
N LEU A 540 19.58 11.99 -33.95
CA LEU A 540 18.30 11.29 -33.82
C LEU A 540 17.84 11.19 -32.37
N GLN A 541 18.73 10.77 -31.48
CA GLN A 541 18.43 10.62 -30.06
C GLN A 541 18.02 11.96 -29.44
N ALA A 542 18.81 13.02 -29.66
CA ALA A 542 18.51 14.36 -29.13
C ALA A 542 17.26 14.98 -29.80
N GLY A 543 17.04 14.73 -31.08
CA GLY A 543 15.85 15.19 -31.79
C GLY A 543 14.57 14.60 -31.20
N PHE A 544 14.56 13.29 -30.94
CA PHE A 544 13.44 12.62 -30.31
C PHE A 544 13.24 13.03 -28.85
N GLU A 545 14.31 13.13 -28.06
CA GLU A 545 14.24 13.62 -26.68
C GLU A 545 13.63 15.02 -26.58
N ASN A 546 14.02 15.94 -27.49
CA ASN A 546 13.43 17.27 -27.56
C ASN A 546 11.94 17.26 -27.94
N ILE A 547 11.46 16.26 -28.68
CA ILE A 547 10.05 16.15 -29.05
C ILE A 547 9.23 15.59 -27.88
N VAL A 548 9.77 14.61 -27.15
CA VAL A 548 9.09 14.03 -25.97
C VAL A 548 9.02 15.03 -24.81
N ASN A 549 10.08 15.81 -24.59
CA ASN A 549 10.21 16.76 -23.47
C ASN A 549 9.57 18.15 -23.73
N GLN A 550 8.91 18.34 -24.87
CA GLN A 550 8.04 19.49 -25.15
C GLN A 550 6.67 19.28 -24.51
#